data_AF-A0A1J3IDV2-F1
#
_entry.id   AF-A0A1J3IDV2-F1
#
_cell.length_a   1.000
_cell.length_b   1.000
_cell.length_c   1.000
_cell.angle_alpha   90.00
_cell.angle_beta   90.00
_cell.angle_gamma   90.00
#
_symmetry.space_group_name_H-M   'P 1'
#
loop_
_entity.id
_entity.type
_entity.pdbx_description
1 polymer ?
#
loop_
_entity_poly.entity_id
_entity_poly.type
_entity_poly.pdbx_seq_one_letter_code
_entity_poly.pdbx_strand_id
1 'polypeptide(L)'
;LQSATFPSKQKLLIVVTIAIALFTIIPILYPFVEDPNIFLKQQHPSQTNIIKLQNSVVTTHETCDIFSGEWVPNREAPYYTNTTCWAIHEHQNCMKFGRPDTEFMKWKWKPDGCEDDLPVFDPFRFLEIVRGKTMAFVGDSVSRNHMQSLICLLSQVEYPVDASVKADEYFKRWTYETYNFTIATFWTPHLVKSTEPDPTKPKHTDLFDLYLDEADESWTAEIGDFDYVIISSGHWHFRPSVYYENGTISGCHYCQLPNVTDLTMFYGYRKAFRTAFKVILDLESFNGVMYLRTFAPSHFEGGLWNEGGN
;
A
#
# COMPACT_ATOMS: atom_id res chain seq x y z
N LEU A 1 46.50 42.28 28.56
CA LEU A 1 45.57 43.42 28.49
C LEU A 1 45.26 43.71 27.03
N GLN A 2 44.36 42.94 26.43
CA GLN A 2 43.79 43.27 25.11
C GLN A 2 42.49 44.03 25.36
N SER A 3 42.41 45.23 24.80
CA SER A 3 41.29 46.16 24.99
C SER A 3 40.04 45.61 24.30
N ALA A 4 39.00 45.33 25.11
CA ALA A 4 37.66 45.13 24.60
C ALA A 4 37.18 46.45 23.99
N THR A 5 37.11 46.51 22.66
CA THR A 5 36.56 47.65 21.93
C THR A 5 35.04 47.56 22.01
N PHE A 6 34.45 48.31 22.92
CA PHE A 6 33.00 48.46 22.99
C PHE A 6 32.48 49.08 21.69
N PRO A 7 31.48 48.48 21.03
CA PRO A 7 30.89 49.07 19.84
C PRO A 7 30.27 50.43 20.19
N SER A 8 30.43 51.42 19.31
CA SER A 8 29.80 52.72 19.51
C SER A 8 28.28 52.54 19.69
N LYS A 9 27.64 53.41 20.47
CA LYS A 9 26.19 53.34 20.75
C LYS A 9 25.36 53.20 19.46
N GLN A 10 25.84 53.76 18.35
CA GLN A 10 25.22 53.68 17.04
C GLN A 10 25.29 52.28 16.40
N LYS A 11 26.42 51.58 16.55
CA LYS A 11 26.58 50.18 16.09
C LYS A 11 25.75 49.22 16.92
N LEU A 12 25.68 49.42 18.24
CA LEU A 12 24.85 48.61 19.12
C LEU A 12 23.36 48.81 18.81
N LEU A 13 22.94 50.05 18.53
CA LEU A 13 21.56 50.35 18.14
C LEU A 13 21.18 49.62 16.85
N ILE A 14 22.02 49.67 15.81
CA ILE A 14 21.77 49.00 14.53
C ILE A 14 21.63 47.48 14.71
N VAL A 15 22.52 46.86 15.49
CA VAL A 15 22.47 45.40 15.74
C VAL A 15 21.20 45.02 16.50
N VAL A 16 20.80 45.81 17.51
CA VAL A 16 19.57 45.58 18.26
C VAL A 16 18.34 45.78 17.37
N THR A 17 18.32 46.78 16.49
CA THR A 17 17.20 47.00 15.57
C THR A 17 17.07 45.86 14.55
N ILE A 18 18.19 45.35 14.00
CA ILE A 18 18.18 44.20 13.09
C ILE A 18 17.71 42.93 13.82
N ALA A 19 18.18 42.70 15.05
CA ALA A 19 17.75 41.54 15.84
C ALA A 19 16.24 41.60 16.15
N ILE A 20 15.72 42.76 16.56
CA ILE A 20 14.28 42.94 16.80
C ILE A 20 13.49 42.73 15.51
N ALA A 21 13.96 43.23 14.36
CA ALA A 21 13.30 43.01 13.08
C ALA A 21 13.27 41.52 12.70
N LEU A 22 14.38 40.79 12.86
CA LEU A 22 14.43 39.35 12.61
C LEU A 22 13.51 38.56 13.54
N PHE A 23 13.44 38.91 14.83
CA PHE A 23 12.63 38.18 15.80
C PHE A 23 11.15 38.60 15.84
N THR A 24 10.77 39.74 15.26
CA THR A 24 9.35 40.17 15.22
C THR A 24 8.73 40.03 13.84
N ILE A 25 9.46 40.27 12.75
CA ILE A 25 8.91 40.25 11.39
C ILE A 25 8.87 38.82 10.83
N ILE A 26 9.86 37.97 11.13
CA ILE A 26 9.90 36.58 10.63
C ILE A 26 8.74 35.74 11.18
N PRO A 27 8.37 35.79 12.48
CA PRO A 27 7.22 35.03 12.99
C PRO A 27 5.87 35.54 12.48
N ILE A 28 5.77 36.82 12.07
CA ILE A 28 4.55 37.40 11.49
C ILE A 28 4.38 37.02 10.01
N LEU A 29 5.48 36.75 9.30
CA LEU A 29 5.47 36.29 7.90
C LEU A 29 5.41 34.76 7.77
N TYR A 30 5.77 34.01 8.82
CA TYR A 30 5.77 32.55 8.80
C TYR A 30 4.39 31.87 8.58
N PRO A 31 3.24 32.39 9.06
CA PRO A 31 1.95 31.74 8.81
C PRO A 31 1.43 31.95 7.38
N PHE A 32 2.18 32.65 6.50
CA PHE A 32 1.83 32.86 5.10
C PHE A 32 2.69 32.05 4.11
N VAL A 33 3.63 31.21 4.58
CA VAL A 33 4.56 30.47 3.69
C VAL A 33 4.43 28.94 3.80
N GLU A 34 3.66 28.39 4.75
CA GLU A 34 3.37 26.95 4.79
C GLU A 34 1.86 26.67 4.92
N ASP A 35 1.20 26.56 3.76
CA ASP A 35 0.11 25.59 3.60
C ASP A 35 0.28 24.88 2.24
N PRO A 36 0.88 23.67 2.21
CA PRO A 36 1.01 22.87 0.99
C PRO A 36 -0.33 22.34 0.46
N ASN A 37 -1.45 22.52 1.18
CA ASN A 37 -2.73 21.88 0.86
C ASN A 37 -3.74 22.77 0.10
N ILE A 38 -3.37 24.00 -0.27
CA ILE A 38 -4.27 24.87 -1.05
C ILE A 38 -4.36 24.42 -2.53
N PHE A 39 -3.33 23.77 -3.08
CA PHE A 39 -3.33 23.31 -4.47
C PHE A 39 -4.12 22.02 -4.73
N LEU A 40 -4.50 21.27 -3.68
CA LEU A 40 -5.28 20.03 -3.81
C LEU A 40 -6.80 20.23 -3.84
N LYS A 41 -7.30 21.47 -3.71
CA LYS A 41 -8.75 21.77 -3.70
C LYS A 41 -9.34 22.29 -5.01
N GLN A 42 -8.55 22.41 -6.08
CA GLN A 42 -9.06 22.82 -7.39
C GLN A 42 -8.43 22.02 -8.53
N GLN A 43 -8.96 20.81 -8.76
CA GLN A 43 -9.06 20.25 -10.11
C GLN A 43 -10.11 19.14 -10.13
N HIS A 44 -11.36 19.53 -10.41
CA HIS A 44 -12.32 18.66 -11.09
C HIS A 44 -12.18 18.95 -12.60
N PRO A 45 -11.57 18.09 -13.42
CA PRO A 45 -11.81 18.10 -14.85
C PRO A 45 -13.10 17.33 -15.11
N SER A 46 -14.09 18.07 -15.58
CA SER A 46 -15.34 17.56 -16.09
C SER A 46 -15.15 16.67 -17.32
N GLN A 47 -16.03 15.67 -17.43
CA GLN A 47 -16.42 14.97 -18.66
C GLN A 47 -15.36 14.07 -19.32
N THR A 48 -15.36 12.79 -18.91
CA THR A 48 -15.07 11.69 -19.83
C THR A 48 -16.41 11.15 -20.34
N ASN A 49 -16.60 11.12 -21.66
CA ASN A 49 -17.81 10.63 -22.31
C ASN A 49 -18.04 9.15 -22.00
N ILE A 50 -18.88 8.86 -21.00
CA ILE A 50 -19.46 7.53 -20.81
C ILE A 50 -20.48 7.33 -21.93
N ILE A 51 -20.23 6.35 -22.79
CA ILE A 51 -21.17 5.88 -23.80
C ILE A 51 -22.46 5.48 -23.08
N LYS A 52 -23.53 6.26 -23.29
CA LYS A 52 -24.87 5.98 -22.78
C LYS A 52 -25.39 4.68 -23.39
N LEU A 53 -25.45 3.61 -22.60
CA LEU A 53 -26.36 2.50 -22.86
C LEU A 53 -27.68 2.75 -22.11
N GLN A 54 -28.71 3.02 -22.90
CA GLN A 54 -30.16 2.99 -22.66
C GLN A 54 -30.74 3.05 -21.22
N ASN A 55 -31.55 4.09 -21.03
CA ASN A 55 -32.63 4.31 -20.05
C ASN A 55 -33.11 3.08 -19.25
N SER A 56 -32.64 2.99 -18.01
CA SER A 56 -33.37 2.40 -16.89
C SER A 56 -33.60 3.48 -15.84
N VAL A 57 -34.80 3.50 -15.26
CA VAL A 57 -35.24 4.43 -14.22
C VAL A 57 -34.17 4.53 -13.13
N VAL A 58 -33.55 5.72 -12.99
CA VAL A 58 -32.60 6.00 -11.91
C VAL A 58 -33.40 6.16 -10.63
N THR A 59 -33.58 5.06 -9.90
CA THR A 59 -33.75 5.13 -8.46
C THR A 59 -32.40 5.63 -7.94
N THR A 60 -32.35 6.88 -7.48
CA THR A 60 -31.18 7.41 -6.78
C THR A 60 -31.11 6.72 -5.42
N HIS A 61 -30.67 5.47 -5.38
CA HIS A 61 -30.01 4.98 -4.17
C HIS A 61 -28.79 5.87 -4.01
N GLU A 62 -28.73 6.65 -2.91
CA GLU A 62 -27.49 7.28 -2.52
C GLU A 62 -26.44 6.18 -2.47
N THR A 63 -25.44 6.29 -3.35
CA THR A 63 -24.39 5.28 -3.45
C THR A 63 -23.58 5.35 -2.17
N CYS A 64 -23.76 4.36 -1.28
CA CYS A 64 -22.98 4.18 -0.06
C CYS A 64 -21.48 4.10 -0.43
N ASP A 65 -20.72 5.14 -0.07
CA ASP A 65 -19.26 5.16 -0.20
C ASP A 65 -18.63 4.49 1.02
N ILE A 66 -18.25 3.22 0.87
CA ILE A 66 -17.67 2.43 1.96
C ILE A 66 -16.26 2.89 2.37
N PHE A 67 -15.64 3.84 1.67
CA PHE A 67 -14.28 4.30 1.93
C PHE A 67 -14.21 5.64 2.68
N SER A 68 -15.34 6.33 2.85
CA SER A 68 -15.47 7.54 3.66
C SER A 68 -16.23 7.22 4.94
N GLY A 69 -15.72 7.66 6.09
CA GLY A 69 -16.29 7.30 7.38
C GLY A 69 -15.33 7.49 8.55
N GLU A 70 -15.62 6.79 9.64
CA GLU A 70 -14.86 6.89 10.89
C GLU A 70 -14.57 5.52 11.52
N TRP A 71 -13.49 5.46 12.29
CA TRP A 71 -13.22 4.34 13.17
C TRP A 71 -14.08 4.48 14.43
N VAL A 72 -14.84 3.44 14.77
CA VAL A 72 -15.65 3.38 15.99
C VAL A 72 -15.25 2.17 16.85
N PRO A 73 -15.39 2.23 18.18
CA PRO A 73 -15.08 1.10 19.04
C PRO A 73 -15.92 -0.14 18.71
N ASN A 74 -15.27 -1.30 18.65
CA ASN A 74 -15.90 -2.60 18.45
C ASN A 74 -15.73 -3.47 19.69
N ARG A 75 -16.84 -3.75 20.36
CA ARG A 75 -16.87 -4.58 21.58
C ARG A 75 -16.76 -6.08 21.30
N GLU A 76 -17.00 -6.51 20.06
CA GLU A 76 -16.95 -7.92 19.65
C GLU A 76 -15.55 -8.37 19.21
N ALA A 77 -14.61 -7.42 19.08
CA ALA A 77 -13.23 -7.69 18.71
C ALA A 77 -12.34 -8.02 19.93
N PRO A 78 -11.19 -8.70 19.73
CA PRO A 78 -10.65 -9.18 18.45
C PRO A 78 -11.32 -10.47 17.95
N TYR A 79 -11.42 -10.62 16.63
CA TYR A 79 -11.98 -11.83 15.99
C TYR A 79 -11.03 -13.04 16.04
N TYR A 80 -9.73 -12.77 16.15
CA TYR A 80 -8.68 -13.77 16.31
C TYR A 80 -7.51 -13.18 17.08
N THR A 81 -6.70 -14.03 17.70
CA THR A 81 -5.48 -13.65 18.42
C THR A 81 -4.30 -14.48 17.93
N ASN A 82 -3.12 -14.21 18.49
CA ASN A 82 -1.92 -15.02 18.28
C ASN A 82 -2.02 -16.46 18.79
N THR A 83 -3.01 -16.78 19.63
CA THR A 83 -3.24 -18.14 20.11
C THR A 83 -4.26 -18.90 19.27
N THR A 84 -5.17 -18.20 18.59
CA THR A 84 -6.23 -18.84 17.77
C THR A 84 -5.85 -18.97 16.29
N CYS A 85 -4.90 -18.16 15.81
CA CYS A 85 -4.46 -18.19 14.42
C CYS A 85 -2.96 -18.51 14.27
N TRP A 86 -2.65 -19.56 13.51
CA TRP A 86 -1.28 -19.96 13.19
C TRP A 86 -0.67 -19.14 12.03
N ALA A 87 -1.50 -18.54 11.18
CA ALA A 87 -1.05 -17.85 9.97
C ALA A 87 -0.47 -16.45 10.22
N ILE A 88 -0.53 -15.94 11.46
CA ILE A 88 0.10 -14.68 11.84
C ILE A 88 1.61 -14.84 11.69
N HIS A 89 2.22 -14.07 10.80
CA HIS A 89 3.66 -14.11 10.62
C HIS A 89 4.36 -13.65 11.90
N GLU A 90 5.45 -14.33 12.27
CA GLU A 90 6.21 -14.06 13.49
C GLU A 90 6.53 -12.56 13.71
N HIS A 91 7.08 -11.85 12.70
CA HIS A 91 7.41 -10.43 12.81
C HIS A 91 6.19 -9.49 13.00
N GLN A 92 4.97 -10.01 12.93
CA GLN A 92 3.69 -9.29 13.12
C GLN A 92 2.98 -9.67 14.41
N ASN A 93 3.53 -10.62 15.16
CA ASN A 93 2.91 -11.13 16.38
C ASN A 93 3.19 -10.21 17.56
N CYS A 94 2.60 -9.00 17.54
CA CYS A 94 2.84 -7.97 18.55
C CYS A 94 2.62 -8.48 19.99
N MET A 95 1.58 -9.30 20.19
CA MET A 95 1.27 -9.87 21.50
C MET A 95 2.34 -10.86 21.98
N LYS A 96 2.85 -11.72 21.10
CA LYS A 96 3.96 -12.64 21.43
C LYS A 96 5.24 -11.88 21.79
N PHE A 97 5.49 -10.75 21.12
CA PHE A 97 6.66 -9.90 21.35
C PHE A 97 6.44 -8.81 22.41
N GLY A 98 5.40 -8.93 23.23
CA GLY A 98 5.27 -8.18 24.48
C GLY A 98 4.59 -6.82 24.39
N ARG A 99 3.86 -6.52 23.29
CA ARG A 99 2.99 -5.33 23.24
C ARG A 99 1.92 -5.43 24.34
N PRO A 100 1.84 -4.47 25.28
CA PRO A 100 0.98 -4.58 26.46
C PRO A 100 -0.46 -4.11 26.24
N ASP A 101 -0.70 -3.20 25.28
CA ASP A 101 -2.02 -2.64 24.99
C ASP A 101 -2.79 -3.49 23.97
N THR A 102 -4.10 -3.67 24.16
CA THR A 102 -4.98 -4.44 23.27
C THR A 102 -6.03 -3.60 22.53
N GLU A 103 -6.17 -2.32 22.89
CA GLU A 103 -7.24 -1.46 22.40
C GLU A 103 -7.15 -1.21 20.88
N PHE A 104 -5.96 -1.32 20.29
CA PHE A 104 -5.76 -1.21 18.84
C PHE A 104 -6.53 -2.27 18.03
N MET A 105 -6.88 -3.40 18.64
CA MET A 105 -7.66 -4.45 17.98
C MET A 105 -9.18 -4.24 18.10
N LYS A 106 -9.64 -3.27 18.91
CA LYS A 106 -11.05 -3.07 19.26
C LYS A 106 -11.71 -1.96 18.46
N TRP A 107 -11.38 -1.86 17.17
CA TRP A 107 -11.91 -0.86 16.25
C TRP A 107 -12.62 -1.52 15.07
N LYS A 108 -13.70 -0.90 14.59
CA LYS A 108 -14.34 -1.23 13.32
C LYS A 108 -14.52 0.04 12.49
N TRP A 109 -14.47 -0.11 11.17
CA TRP A 109 -14.75 0.97 10.23
C TRP A 109 -16.25 1.14 10.06
N LYS A 110 -16.75 2.37 10.19
CA LYS A 110 -18.15 2.73 9.95
C LYS A 110 -18.22 3.73 8.81
N PRO A 111 -18.75 3.32 7.62
CA PRO A 111 -18.93 4.25 6.52
C PRO A 111 -19.99 5.33 6.78
N ASP A 112 -19.83 6.46 6.12
CA ASP A 112 -20.80 7.54 6.11
C ASP A 112 -21.92 7.28 5.09
N GLY A 113 -23.16 7.63 5.43
CA GLY A 113 -24.27 7.66 4.46
C GLY A 113 -24.76 6.29 3.95
N CYS A 114 -24.34 5.19 4.58
CA CYS A 114 -24.88 3.87 4.28
C CYS A 114 -26.13 3.61 5.15
N GLU A 115 -27.22 3.15 4.53
CA GLU A 115 -28.49 2.87 5.22
C GLU A 115 -28.31 1.86 6.38
N ASP A 116 -27.40 0.90 6.20
CA ASP A 116 -26.97 -0.05 7.20
C ASP A 116 -25.44 0.04 7.41
N ASP A 117 -24.99 -0.07 8.67
CA ASP A 117 -23.57 -0.25 9.01
C ASP A 117 -23.00 -1.47 8.26
N LEU A 118 -21.70 -1.45 7.92
CA LEU A 118 -21.05 -2.65 7.38
C LEU A 118 -21.22 -3.81 8.38
N PRO A 119 -21.73 -4.97 7.92
CA PRO A 119 -21.90 -6.11 8.79
C PRO A 119 -20.53 -6.55 9.33
N VAL A 120 -20.52 -6.99 10.58
CA VAL A 120 -19.35 -7.68 11.15
C VAL A 120 -19.04 -8.89 10.26
N PHE A 121 -17.76 -9.13 10.01
CA PHE A 121 -17.33 -10.21 9.14
C PHE A 121 -17.78 -11.56 9.71
N ASP A 122 -18.61 -12.28 8.94
CA ASP A 122 -19.06 -13.64 9.26
C ASP A 122 -18.24 -14.65 8.42
N PRO A 123 -17.35 -15.43 9.06
CA PRO A 123 -16.48 -16.37 8.35
C PRO A 123 -17.24 -17.51 7.68
N PHE A 124 -18.36 -17.96 8.27
CA PHE A 124 -19.17 -19.02 7.68
C PHE A 124 -19.86 -18.51 6.43
N ARG A 125 -20.50 -17.34 6.51
CA ARG A 125 -21.16 -16.72 5.36
C ARG A 125 -20.16 -16.39 4.25
N PHE A 126 -18.96 -15.92 4.59
CA PHE A 126 -17.93 -15.67 3.60
C PHE A 126 -17.55 -16.96 2.86
N LEU A 127 -17.26 -18.05 3.59
CA LEU A 127 -16.91 -19.34 3.00
C LEU A 127 -18.02 -19.92 2.11
N GLU A 128 -19.29 -19.70 2.45
CA GLU A 128 -20.43 -20.06 1.58
C GLU A 128 -20.47 -19.22 0.30
N ILE A 129 -20.17 -17.92 0.37
CA ILE A 129 -20.10 -17.03 -0.81
C ILE A 129 -18.99 -17.49 -1.76
N VAL A 130 -17.83 -17.89 -1.22
CA VAL A 130 -16.68 -18.32 -2.02
C VAL A 130 -16.60 -19.84 -2.22
N ARG A 131 -17.68 -20.57 -1.96
CA ARG A 131 -17.74 -22.03 -2.15
C ARG A 131 -17.47 -22.39 -3.61
N GLY A 132 -16.52 -23.30 -3.83
CA GLY A 132 -16.11 -23.71 -5.17
C GLY A 132 -15.35 -22.63 -5.95
N LYS A 133 -14.83 -21.61 -5.26
CA LYS A 133 -14.12 -20.48 -5.87
C LYS A 133 -12.64 -20.47 -5.54
N THR A 134 -11.94 -19.60 -6.24
CA THR A 134 -10.49 -19.40 -6.10
C THR A 134 -10.19 -17.91 -5.94
N MET A 135 -9.25 -17.57 -5.05
CA MET A 135 -8.87 -16.18 -4.76
C MET A 135 -7.35 -16.02 -4.69
N ALA A 136 -6.80 -15.09 -5.45
CA ALA A 136 -5.38 -14.78 -5.46
C ALA A 136 -5.10 -13.41 -4.85
N PHE A 137 -4.10 -13.35 -3.96
CA PHE A 137 -3.50 -12.11 -3.49
C PHE A 137 -2.17 -11.93 -4.21
N VAL A 138 -2.05 -10.87 -5.01
CA VAL A 138 -0.90 -10.61 -5.88
C VAL A 138 -0.22 -9.34 -5.41
N GLY A 139 1.05 -9.41 -5.02
CA GLY A 139 1.75 -8.21 -4.58
C GLY A 139 2.89 -8.39 -3.59
N ASP A 140 3.07 -7.38 -2.74
CA ASP A 140 4.12 -7.32 -1.73
C ASP A 140 3.71 -7.94 -0.37
N SER A 141 4.53 -7.70 0.66
CA SER A 141 4.27 -8.19 2.02
C SER A 141 2.94 -7.74 2.58
N VAL A 142 2.46 -6.57 2.18
CA VAL A 142 1.19 -6.04 2.66
C VAL A 142 0.04 -6.82 2.02
N SER A 143 0.16 -7.24 0.76
CA SER A 143 -0.78 -8.17 0.09
C SER A 143 -0.87 -9.50 0.85
N ARG A 144 0.29 -10.10 1.16
CA ARG A 144 0.37 -11.33 1.98
C ARG A 144 -0.29 -11.16 3.34
N ASN A 145 -0.12 -10.00 3.99
CA ASN A 145 -0.75 -9.74 5.30
C ASN A 145 -2.27 -9.68 5.23
N HIS A 146 -2.82 -9.14 4.15
CA HIS A 146 -4.26 -9.15 3.92
C HIS A 146 -4.77 -10.60 3.80
N MET A 147 -4.08 -11.43 3.02
CA MET A 147 -4.40 -12.85 2.91
C MET A 147 -4.29 -13.58 4.27
N GLN A 148 -3.22 -13.34 5.05
CA GLN A 148 -3.03 -13.97 6.37
C GLN A 148 -4.15 -13.58 7.34
N SER A 149 -4.57 -12.31 7.33
CA SER A 149 -5.72 -11.83 8.11
C SER A 149 -7.00 -12.58 7.73
N LEU A 150 -7.26 -12.75 6.43
CA LEU A 150 -8.41 -13.53 5.95
C LEU A 150 -8.34 -15.00 6.41
N ILE A 151 -7.18 -15.65 6.29
CA ILE A 151 -6.99 -17.02 6.79
C ILE A 151 -7.31 -17.12 8.29
N CYS A 152 -6.85 -16.15 9.09
CA CYS A 152 -7.14 -16.10 10.51
C CYS A 152 -8.63 -15.93 10.84
N LEU A 153 -9.33 -15.07 10.09
CA LEU A 153 -10.77 -14.88 10.26
C LEU A 153 -11.53 -16.18 9.96
N LEU A 154 -11.16 -16.87 8.87
CA LEU A 154 -11.81 -18.10 8.42
C LEU A 154 -11.48 -19.32 9.29
N SER A 155 -10.34 -19.31 10.00
CA SER A 155 -9.92 -20.37 10.92
C SER A 155 -10.88 -20.58 12.11
N GLN A 156 -11.82 -19.66 12.32
CA GLN A 156 -12.93 -19.85 13.28
C GLN A 156 -13.94 -20.92 12.83
N VAL A 157 -13.95 -21.26 11.54
CA VAL A 157 -14.86 -22.23 10.92
C VAL A 157 -14.10 -23.47 10.46
N GLU A 158 -13.03 -23.28 9.68
CA GLU A 158 -12.21 -24.37 9.15
C GLU A 158 -10.76 -23.90 9.00
N TYR A 159 -9.80 -24.74 9.39
CA TYR A 159 -8.39 -24.51 9.09
C TYR A 159 -8.08 -25.02 7.68
N PRO A 160 -7.44 -24.21 6.82
CA PRO A 160 -7.14 -24.69 5.48
C PRO A 160 -5.90 -25.60 5.48
N VAL A 161 -5.80 -26.44 4.45
CA VAL A 161 -4.66 -27.32 4.20
C VAL A 161 -3.75 -26.72 3.13
N ASP A 162 -2.43 -26.95 3.24
CA ASP A 162 -1.47 -26.53 2.21
C ASP A 162 -1.72 -27.32 0.92
N ALA A 163 -1.99 -26.60 -0.16
CA ALA A 163 -2.26 -27.13 -1.50
C ALA A 163 -1.19 -26.67 -2.52
N SER A 164 -0.04 -26.20 -2.02
CA SER A 164 1.06 -25.70 -2.86
C SER A 164 1.67 -26.86 -3.66
N VAL A 165 1.79 -26.67 -4.98
CA VAL A 165 2.36 -27.69 -5.88
C VAL A 165 3.87 -27.84 -5.70
N LYS A 166 4.54 -26.76 -5.28
CA LYS A 166 5.99 -26.69 -5.07
C LYS A 166 6.28 -26.17 -3.67
N ALA A 167 7.44 -26.54 -3.14
CA ALA A 167 8.01 -25.93 -1.93
C ALA A 167 8.60 -24.54 -2.28
N ASP A 168 7.74 -23.63 -2.70
CA ASP A 168 8.05 -22.22 -2.95
C ASP A 168 7.52 -21.39 -1.76
N GLU A 169 8.31 -20.47 -1.24
CA GLU A 169 7.89 -19.56 -0.17
C GLU A 169 7.31 -18.25 -0.72
N TYR A 170 7.58 -17.94 -1.99
CA TYR A 170 7.05 -16.78 -2.71
C TYR A 170 5.67 -17.07 -3.32
N PHE A 171 5.36 -18.35 -3.50
CA PHE A 171 4.06 -18.81 -3.97
C PHE A 171 3.48 -19.90 -3.08
N LYS A 172 2.33 -19.62 -2.48
CA LYS A 172 1.62 -20.58 -1.61
C LYS A 172 0.15 -20.65 -1.97
N ARG A 173 -0.43 -21.83 -1.80
CA ARG A 173 -1.86 -22.11 -1.95
C ARG A 173 -2.39 -22.84 -0.73
N TRP A 174 -3.59 -22.47 -0.30
CA TRP A 174 -4.29 -23.11 0.80
C TRP A 174 -5.74 -23.40 0.39
N THR A 175 -6.24 -24.58 0.74
CA THR A 175 -7.60 -25.01 0.40
C THR A 175 -8.42 -25.28 1.64
N TYR A 176 -9.64 -24.75 1.67
CA TYR A 176 -10.69 -25.07 2.61
C TYR A 176 -11.52 -26.20 2.00
N GLU A 177 -11.19 -27.45 2.37
CA GLU A 177 -11.69 -28.66 1.70
C GLU A 177 -13.21 -28.76 1.74
N THR A 178 -13.83 -28.44 2.88
CA THR A 178 -15.29 -28.47 3.05
C THR A 178 -16.01 -27.52 2.08
N TYR A 179 -15.36 -26.40 1.74
CA TYR A 179 -15.92 -25.36 0.87
C TYR A 179 -15.41 -25.45 -0.57
N ASN A 180 -14.44 -26.31 -0.85
CA ASN A 180 -13.71 -26.31 -2.12
C ASN A 180 -13.27 -24.88 -2.51
N PHE A 181 -12.83 -24.10 -1.51
CA PHE A 181 -12.36 -22.74 -1.69
C PHE A 181 -10.84 -22.73 -1.60
N THR A 182 -10.15 -22.16 -2.59
CA THR A 182 -8.69 -22.05 -2.58
C THR A 182 -8.26 -20.60 -2.55
N ILE A 183 -7.38 -20.26 -1.60
CA ILE A 183 -6.71 -18.98 -1.50
C ILE A 183 -5.23 -19.14 -1.87
N ALA A 184 -4.68 -18.20 -2.64
CA ALA A 184 -3.28 -18.22 -3.06
C ALA A 184 -2.64 -16.84 -2.84
N THR A 185 -1.32 -16.84 -2.70
CA THR A 185 -0.52 -15.61 -2.68
C THR A 185 0.60 -15.69 -3.71
N PHE A 186 0.78 -14.63 -4.49
CA PHE A 186 1.88 -14.45 -5.45
C PHE A 186 2.73 -13.28 -4.99
N TRP A 187 3.98 -13.56 -4.60
CA TRP A 187 4.94 -12.52 -4.30
C TRP A 187 5.46 -11.87 -5.57
N THR A 188 5.01 -10.65 -5.82
CA THR A 188 5.46 -9.82 -6.94
C THR A 188 5.42 -8.35 -6.50
N PRO A 189 6.43 -7.89 -5.75
CA PRO A 189 6.37 -6.62 -5.03
C PRO A 189 6.19 -5.40 -5.95
N HIS A 190 6.61 -5.51 -7.21
CA HIS A 190 6.48 -4.46 -8.23
C HIS A 190 5.44 -4.78 -9.32
N LEU A 191 4.76 -5.94 -9.28
CA LEU A 191 3.82 -6.47 -10.29
C LEU A 191 4.42 -6.76 -11.69
N VAL A 192 5.46 -6.03 -12.06
CA VAL A 192 6.27 -6.23 -13.25
C VAL A 192 7.51 -7.05 -12.93
N LYS A 193 8.11 -7.63 -13.96
CA LYS A 193 9.38 -8.33 -13.85
C LYS A 193 10.40 -7.42 -13.19
N SER A 194 11.01 -7.91 -12.13
CA SER A 194 12.08 -7.22 -11.43
C SER A 194 13.18 -8.17 -10.99
N THR A 195 14.38 -7.63 -10.82
CA THR A 195 15.50 -8.38 -10.25
C THR A 195 15.92 -7.78 -8.92
N GLU A 196 16.23 -8.64 -7.96
CA GLU A 196 16.85 -8.21 -6.72
C GLU A 196 18.26 -7.65 -6.97
N PRO A 197 18.74 -6.74 -6.11
CA PRO A 197 20.11 -6.26 -6.20
C PRO A 197 21.12 -7.39 -6.08
N ASP A 198 22.10 -7.41 -6.98
CA ASP A 198 23.16 -8.42 -6.99
C ASP A 198 24.18 -8.10 -5.87
N PRO A 199 24.27 -8.95 -4.81
CA PRO A 199 25.15 -8.69 -3.68
C PRO A 199 26.63 -8.80 -4.03
N THR A 200 26.97 -9.30 -5.22
CA THR A 200 28.35 -9.41 -5.73
C THR A 200 28.81 -8.15 -6.46
N LYS A 201 27.88 -7.26 -6.83
CA LYS A 201 28.21 -5.96 -7.44
C LYS A 201 28.65 -4.95 -6.37
N PRO A 202 29.45 -3.92 -6.72
CA PRO A 202 29.97 -2.94 -5.75
C PRO A 202 28.85 -2.32 -4.89
N LYS A 203 29.18 -1.98 -3.63
CA LYS A 203 28.29 -1.48 -2.54
C LYS A 203 27.37 -0.27 -2.83
N HIS A 204 27.26 0.16 -4.08
CA HIS A 204 26.38 1.24 -4.56
C HIS A 204 25.34 0.77 -5.57
N THR A 205 25.11 -0.54 -5.71
CA THR A 205 24.10 -1.09 -6.64
C THR A 205 23.02 -1.89 -5.93
N ASP A 206 22.53 -1.42 -4.77
CA ASP A 206 21.27 -1.88 -4.14
C ASP A 206 20.04 -1.43 -4.98
N LEU A 207 20.18 -1.47 -6.31
CA LEU A 207 19.18 -1.03 -7.27
C LEU A 207 18.40 -2.24 -7.76
N PHE A 208 17.08 -2.12 -7.72
CA PHE A 208 16.21 -3.05 -8.43
C PHE A 208 16.17 -2.68 -9.91
N ASP A 209 16.30 -3.65 -10.80
CA ASP A 209 15.97 -3.45 -12.21
C ASP A 209 14.48 -3.77 -12.40
N LEU A 210 13.70 -2.79 -12.87
CA LEU A 210 12.26 -2.92 -13.13
C LEU A 210 11.99 -2.80 -14.62
N TYR A 211 11.42 -3.84 -15.21
CA TYR A 211 11.04 -3.89 -16.63
C TYR A 211 9.59 -3.42 -16.76
N LEU A 212 9.39 -2.12 -16.94
CA LEU A 212 8.09 -1.47 -16.75
C LEU A 212 7.03 -1.86 -17.77
N ASP A 213 7.42 -2.47 -18.89
CA ASP A 213 6.58 -2.99 -19.96
C ASP A 213 6.47 -4.53 -19.99
N GLU A 214 7.08 -5.22 -19.03
CA GLU A 214 7.04 -6.68 -18.87
C GLU A 214 6.36 -7.04 -17.54
N ALA A 215 5.14 -7.59 -17.58
CA ALA A 215 4.52 -8.11 -16.36
C ALA A 215 5.31 -9.32 -15.82
N ASP A 216 5.29 -9.51 -14.51
CA ASP A 216 5.92 -10.66 -13.89
C ASP A 216 5.16 -11.95 -14.24
N GLU A 217 5.86 -12.90 -14.86
CA GLU A 217 5.30 -14.18 -15.31
C GLU A 217 4.83 -15.05 -14.13
N SER A 218 5.40 -14.86 -12.93
CA SER A 218 5.09 -15.69 -11.75
C SER A 218 3.60 -15.67 -11.36
N TRP A 219 2.93 -14.53 -11.54
CA TRP A 219 1.49 -14.41 -11.29
C TRP A 219 0.68 -14.49 -12.59
N THR A 220 1.13 -13.82 -13.66
CA THR A 220 0.35 -13.72 -14.89
C THR A 220 0.14 -15.06 -15.60
N ALA A 221 1.04 -16.03 -15.41
CA ALA A 221 0.89 -17.38 -15.96
C ALA A 221 -0.25 -18.18 -15.32
N GLU A 222 -0.70 -17.81 -14.11
CA GLU A 222 -1.63 -18.61 -13.32
C GLU A 222 -2.96 -17.90 -13.00
N ILE A 223 -3.03 -16.57 -13.12
CA ILE A 223 -4.25 -15.82 -12.74
C ILE A 223 -5.50 -16.20 -13.54
N GLY A 224 -5.36 -16.80 -14.72
CA GLY A 224 -6.49 -17.25 -15.54
C GLY A 224 -7.38 -18.27 -14.82
N ASP A 225 -6.83 -18.99 -13.85
CA ASP A 225 -7.53 -20.00 -13.07
C ASP A 225 -8.25 -19.44 -11.83
N PHE A 226 -8.18 -18.11 -11.59
CA PHE A 226 -8.72 -17.47 -10.38
C PHE A 226 -10.03 -16.72 -10.62
N ASP A 227 -11.02 -16.94 -9.74
CA ASP A 227 -12.30 -16.19 -9.77
C ASP A 227 -12.16 -14.76 -9.23
N TYR A 228 -11.26 -14.58 -8.25
CA TYR A 228 -11.00 -13.29 -7.62
C TYR A 228 -9.50 -13.00 -7.55
N VAL A 229 -9.09 -11.81 -7.97
CA VAL A 229 -7.68 -11.37 -7.90
C VAL A 229 -7.60 -10.06 -7.15
N ILE A 230 -6.86 -10.03 -6.05
CA ILE A 230 -6.61 -8.83 -5.24
C ILE A 230 -5.16 -8.37 -5.51
N ILE A 231 -5.00 -7.27 -6.22
CA ILE A 231 -3.70 -6.65 -6.48
C ILE A 231 -3.40 -5.62 -5.39
N SER A 232 -2.18 -5.68 -4.84
CA SER A 232 -1.68 -4.68 -3.88
C SER A 232 -0.17 -4.51 -4.00
N SER A 233 0.29 -3.32 -4.38
CA SER A 233 1.71 -2.98 -4.44
C SER A 233 1.93 -1.50 -4.13
N GLY A 234 3.06 -1.18 -3.50
CA GLY A 234 3.52 0.20 -3.41
C GLY A 234 4.80 0.41 -2.62
N HIS A 235 5.00 -0.27 -1.50
CA HIS A 235 6.14 0.01 -0.61
C HIS A 235 7.49 -0.21 -1.29
N TRP A 236 7.56 -1.21 -2.17
CA TRP A 236 8.79 -1.56 -2.88
C TRP A 236 9.15 -0.57 -4.00
N HIS A 237 8.21 0.25 -4.47
CA HIS A 237 8.50 1.31 -5.43
C HIS A 237 9.28 2.48 -4.83
N PHE A 238 9.36 2.58 -3.49
CA PHE A 238 10.23 3.55 -2.82
C PHE A 238 11.70 3.13 -2.86
N ARG A 239 12.01 1.85 -3.15
CA ARG A 239 13.39 1.37 -3.24
C ARG A 239 14.08 1.97 -4.46
N PRO A 240 15.37 2.34 -4.34
CA PRO A 240 16.17 2.77 -5.47
C PRO A 240 16.09 1.74 -6.61
N SER A 241 15.77 2.21 -7.80
CA SER A 241 15.44 1.33 -8.94
C SER A 241 15.89 1.92 -10.26
N VAL A 242 16.30 1.09 -11.21
CA VAL A 242 16.52 1.44 -12.62
C VAL A 242 15.32 0.94 -13.42
N TYR A 243 14.84 1.77 -14.34
CA TYR A 243 13.66 1.48 -15.15
C TYR A 243 14.08 1.10 -16.57
N TYR A 244 13.56 -0.02 -17.04
CA TYR A 244 13.73 -0.51 -18.40
C TYR A 244 12.41 -0.47 -19.13
N GLU A 245 12.44 -0.02 -20.38
CA GLU A 245 11.36 -0.12 -21.36
C GLU A 245 11.96 -0.54 -22.70
N ASN A 246 11.35 -1.53 -23.36
CA ASN A 246 11.84 -2.18 -24.58
C ASN A 246 13.30 -2.63 -24.47
N GLY A 247 13.70 -3.13 -23.29
CA GLY A 247 15.06 -3.58 -23.01
C GLY A 247 16.11 -2.46 -22.87
N THR A 248 15.70 -1.19 -22.81
CA THR A 248 16.60 -0.02 -22.67
C THR A 248 16.28 0.78 -21.42
N ILE A 249 17.30 1.41 -20.81
CA ILE A 249 17.11 2.25 -19.63
C ILE A 249 16.29 3.48 -20.03
N SER A 250 15.09 3.62 -19.44
CA SER A 250 14.25 4.81 -19.63
C SER A 250 14.50 5.87 -18.55
N GLY A 251 14.98 5.46 -17.38
CA GLY A 251 15.35 6.34 -16.28
C GLY A 251 15.55 5.56 -14.99
N CYS A 252 15.43 6.23 -13.85
CA CYS A 252 15.55 5.59 -12.55
C CYS A 252 14.78 6.32 -11.45
N HIS A 253 14.81 5.79 -10.23
CA HIS A 253 14.44 6.47 -9.00
C HIS A 253 15.57 6.34 -7.99
N TYR A 254 16.10 7.48 -7.53
CA TYR A 254 17.15 7.54 -6.51
C TYR A 254 18.39 6.66 -6.80
N CYS A 255 18.74 6.49 -8.08
CA CYS A 255 19.80 5.55 -8.46
C CYS A 255 21.22 6.12 -8.37
N GLN A 256 21.37 7.44 -8.35
CA GLN A 256 22.66 8.16 -8.33
C GLN A 256 23.61 7.76 -9.49
N LEU A 257 23.07 7.21 -10.57
CA LEU A 257 23.84 6.83 -11.76
C LEU A 257 24.11 8.06 -12.64
N PRO A 258 25.35 8.23 -13.16
CA PRO A 258 25.65 9.31 -14.08
C PRO A 258 24.90 9.11 -15.40
N ASN A 259 24.40 10.20 -15.98
CA ASN A 259 23.69 10.22 -17.27
C ASN A 259 22.37 9.40 -17.30
N VAL A 260 21.79 9.08 -16.14
CA VAL A 260 20.44 8.48 -16.05
C VAL A 260 19.50 9.49 -15.40
N THR A 261 18.37 9.76 -16.05
CA THR A 261 17.37 10.70 -15.53
C THR A 261 16.62 10.07 -14.36
N ASP A 262 16.55 10.78 -13.24
CA ASP A 262 15.64 10.43 -12.15
C ASP A 262 14.21 10.82 -12.54
N LEU A 263 13.37 9.80 -12.77
CA LEU A 263 11.97 9.91 -13.14
C LEU A 263 11.04 9.80 -11.93
N THR A 264 11.60 9.67 -10.72
CA THR A 264 10.91 9.42 -9.45
C THR A 264 10.22 8.06 -9.37
N MET A 265 9.84 7.66 -8.15
CA MET A 265 9.02 6.47 -7.92
C MET A 265 7.66 6.52 -8.64
N PHE A 266 7.08 7.71 -8.89
CA PHE A 266 5.74 7.83 -9.46
C PHE A 266 5.68 7.37 -10.92
N TYR A 267 6.79 7.55 -11.64
CA TYR A 267 6.92 7.05 -13.01
C TYR A 267 6.85 5.52 -13.05
N GLY A 268 7.73 4.87 -12.28
CA GLY A 268 7.77 3.41 -12.18
C GLY A 268 6.46 2.83 -11.67
N TYR A 269 5.92 3.38 -10.58
CA TYR A 269 4.63 2.97 -10.00
C TYR A 269 3.50 3.01 -11.04
N ARG A 270 3.31 4.16 -11.71
CA ARG A 270 2.24 4.31 -12.70
C ARG A 270 2.37 3.33 -13.86
N LYS A 271 3.59 3.11 -14.35
CA LYS A 271 3.84 2.21 -15.48
C LYS A 271 3.62 0.75 -15.09
N ALA A 272 4.12 0.33 -13.93
CA ALA A 272 3.94 -1.02 -13.43
C ALA A 272 2.44 -1.41 -13.31
N PHE A 273 1.63 -0.54 -12.70
CA PHE A 273 0.18 -0.77 -12.62
C PHE A 273 -0.51 -0.77 -13.98
N ARG A 274 -0.09 0.11 -14.91
CA ARG A 274 -0.64 0.10 -16.28
C ARG A 274 -0.35 -1.22 -16.99
N THR A 275 0.86 -1.75 -16.84
CA THR A 275 1.26 -3.03 -17.43
C THR A 275 0.48 -4.18 -16.79
N ALA A 276 0.37 -4.22 -15.46
CA ALA A 276 -0.41 -5.23 -14.75
C ALA A 276 -1.89 -5.24 -15.16
N PHE A 277 -2.54 -4.06 -15.22
CA PHE A 277 -3.94 -3.96 -15.64
C PHE A 277 -4.15 -4.30 -17.10
N LYS A 278 -3.21 -3.90 -17.98
CA LYS A 278 -3.26 -4.28 -19.38
C LYS A 278 -3.24 -5.79 -19.54
N VAL A 279 -2.34 -6.50 -18.83
CA VAL A 279 -2.30 -7.97 -18.90
C VAL A 279 -3.61 -8.59 -18.45
N ILE A 280 -4.20 -8.14 -17.35
CA ILE A 280 -5.49 -8.68 -16.89
C ILE A 280 -6.61 -8.44 -17.91
N LEU A 281 -6.67 -7.26 -18.52
CA LEU A 281 -7.70 -6.91 -19.49
C LEU A 281 -7.53 -7.65 -20.82
N ASP A 282 -6.29 -7.92 -21.22
CA ASP A 282 -5.96 -8.59 -22.49
C ASP A 282 -5.95 -10.14 -22.34
N LEU A 283 -6.01 -10.67 -21.12
CA LEU A 283 -5.95 -12.11 -20.85
C LEU A 283 -7.31 -12.78 -21.05
N GLU A 284 -7.52 -13.41 -22.21
CA GLU A 284 -8.78 -14.08 -22.58
C GLU A 284 -9.25 -15.15 -21.58
N SER A 285 -8.32 -15.81 -20.88
CA SER A 285 -8.66 -16.84 -19.90
C SER A 285 -9.24 -16.26 -18.60
N PHE A 286 -8.96 -15.00 -18.28
CA PHE A 286 -9.42 -14.40 -17.03
C PHE A 286 -10.85 -13.86 -17.14
N ASN A 287 -11.78 -14.54 -16.48
CA ASN A 287 -13.20 -14.15 -16.42
C ASN A 287 -13.65 -13.75 -15.00
N GLY A 288 -12.69 -13.55 -14.09
CA GLY A 288 -12.92 -13.23 -12.69
C GLY A 288 -13.12 -11.74 -12.41
N VAL A 289 -13.16 -11.40 -11.12
CA VAL A 289 -13.21 -10.02 -10.64
C VAL A 289 -11.85 -9.63 -10.06
N MET A 290 -11.30 -8.52 -10.56
CA MET A 290 -10.08 -7.94 -9.99
C MET A 290 -10.41 -6.79 -9.04
N TYR A 291 -9.80 -6.82 -7.86
CA TYR A 291 -9.83 -5.77 -6.87
C TYR A 291 -8.45 -5.13 -6.74
N LEU A 292 -8.41 -3.80 -6.75
CA LEU A 292 -7.24 -3.05 -6.36
C LEU A 292 -7.33 -2.71 -4.87
N ARG A 293 -6.40 -3.23 -4.06
CA ARG A 293 -6.17 -2.69 -2.73
C ARG A 293 -5.21 -1.51 -2.82
N THR A 294 -5.69 -0.34 -2.42
CA THR A 294 -4.93 0.90 -2.42
C THR A 294 -3.76 0.88 -1.43
N PHE A 295 -2.90 1.88 -1.54
CA PHE A 295 -1.67 1.98 -0.75
C PHE A 295 -1.95 2.00 0.76
N ALA A 296 -1.25 1.16 1.52
CA ALA A 296 -1.30 1.17 2.98
C ALA A 296 -0.22 2.15 3.50
N PRO A 297 -0.58 3.24 4.19
CA PRO A 297 0.41 4.22 4.64
C PRO A 297 1.27 3.70 5.79
N SER A 298 2.56 4.07 5.75
CA SER A 298 3.47 3.94 6.87
C SER A 298 3.17 5.03 7.91
N HIS A 299 3.18 4.66 9.19
CA HIS A 299 3.02 5.60 10.30
C HIS A 299 4.26 5.48 11.18
N PHE A 300 5.17 6.45 11.04
CA PHE A 300 6.33 6.59 11.90
C PHE A 300 6.42 8.04 12.35
N GLU A 301 6.61 8.23 13.64
CA GLU A 301 6.96 9.50 14.26
C GLU A 301 8.44 9.48 14.66
N GLY A 302 9.13 10.61 14.56
CA GLY A 302 10.52 10.73 15.04
C GLY A 302 11.61 10.02 14.22
N GLY A 303 11.28 9.37 13.10
CA GLY A 303 12.26 8.73 12.21
C GLY A 303 11.62 7.78 11.19
N LEU A 304 12.43 7.13 10.34
CA LEU A 304 11.97 6.03 9.47
C LEU A 304 11.91 4.70 10.24
N TRP A 305 11.28 3.69 9.64
CA TRP A 305 11.12 2.33 10.20
C TRP A 305 12.44 1.68 10.65
N ASN A 306 13.56 2.03 10.02
CA ASN A 306 14.91 1.53 10.29
C ASN A 306 15.80 2.54 11.01
N GLU A 307 15.28 3.71 11.37
CA GLU A 307 16.04 4.82 11.96
C GLU A 307 15.48 5.25 13.33
N GLY A 308 14.78 4.35 14.01
CA GLY A 308 14.23 4.60 15.35
C GLY A 308 12.91 5.35 15.35
N GLY A 309 12.22 5.44 14.21
CA GLY A 309 10.83 5.90 14.17
C GLY A 309 9.90 4.96 14.93
N ASN A 310 8.92 5.54 15.62
CA ASN A 310 7.96 4.85 16.50
C ASN A 310 6.51 5.07 16.07
#